data_AF-A0A1G2IXE5-F1
#
_entry.id   AF-A0A1G2IXE5-F1
#
_cell.length_a   1.000
_cell.length_b   1.000
_cell.length_c   1.000
_cell.angle_alpha   90.00
_cell.angle_beta   90.00
_cell.angle_gamma   90.00
#
_symmetry.space_group_name_H-M   'P 1'
#
loop_
_entity.id
_entity.type
_entity.pdbx_description
1 polymer ?
#
loop_
_entity_poly.entity_id
_entity_poly.type
_entity_poly.pdbx_seq_one_letter_code
_entity_poly.pdbx_strand_id
1 'polypeptide(L)'
;MDKKIFFIILLGALFVVSLAGNVFLGYVVLKDQSVLRQQNVNRNVLDFRNMFTEYVLLSGKEIDFDTRLTMETAVRGLNDPEIFSQWQKFTESTTKEEATAEAKKLLSLLIQKSSN
;
A
#
# COMPACT_ATOMS: atom_id res chain seq x y z
N MET A 1 45.72 8.84 -37.19
CA MET A 1 44.99 9.39 -36.02
C MET A 1 45.91 9.35 -34.82
N ASP A 2 46.13 10.47 -34.13
CA ASP A 2 47.06 10.49 -33.01
C ASP A 2 46.57 9.60 -31.88
N LYS A 3 47.49 8.81 -31.30
CA LYS A 3 47.18 7.91 -30.17
C LYS A 3 46.51 8.65 -29.00
N LYS A 4 46.83 9.93 -28.83
CA LYS A 4 46.21 10.83 -27.84
C LYS A 4 44.75 11.12 -28.17
N ILE A 5 44.42 11.40 -29.42
CA ILE A 5 43.05 11.67 -29.89
C ILE A 5 42.20 10.40 -29.76
N PHE A 6 42.75 9.24 -30.13
CA PHE A 6 42.08 7.95 -29.95
C PHE A 6 41.73 7.69 -28.46
N PHE A 7 42.68 7.93 -27.56
CA PHE A 7 42.45 7.76 -26.11
C PHE A 7 41.36 8.68 -25.58
N ILE A 8 41.33 9.95 -26.00
CA ILE A 8 40.29 10.91 -25.56
C ILE A 8 38.90 10.46 -26.01
N ILE A 9 38.77 9.99 -27.25
CA ILE A 9 37.50 9.49 -27.78
C ILE A 9 37.04 8.25 -27.01
N LEU A 10 37.96 7.31 -26.73
CA LEU A 10 37.66 6.10 -25.97
C LEU A 10 37.15 6.45 -24.56
N LEU A 11 37.82 7.40 -23.88
CA LEU A 11 37.49 7.81 -22.52
C LEU A 11 36.15 8.56 -22.46
N GLY A 12 35.88 9.41 -23.47
CA GLY A 12 34.59 10.07 -23.63
C GLY A 12 33.45 9.08 -23.88
N ALA A 13 33.66 8.08 -24.75
CA ALA A 13 32.67 7.03 -24.99
C ALA A 13 32.38 6.22 -23.71
N LEU A 14 33.42 5.87 -22.95
CA LEU A 14 33.29 5.13 -21.70
C LEU A 14 32.54 5.93 -20.62
N PHE A 15 32.78 7.25 -20.58
CA PHE A 15 32.06 8.16 -19.69
C PHE A 15 30.56 8.24 -20.04
N VAL A 16 30.23 8.36 -21.33
CA VAL A 16 28.82 8.39 -21.79
C VAL A 16 28.10 7.08 -21.47
N VAL A 17 28.75 5.94 -21.69
CA VAL A 17 28.18 4.61 -21.35
C VAL A 17 27.96 4.49 -19.84
N SER A 18 28.91 4.96 -19.02
CA SER A 18 28.77 4.98 -17.57
C SER A 18 27.59 5.84 -17.10
N LEU A 19 27.42 7.04 -17.66
CA LEU A 19 26.29 7.91 -17.35
C LEU A 19 24.94 7.27 -17.73
N ALA A 20 24.85 6.71 -18.94
CA ALA A 20 23.64 6.04 -19.40
C ALA A 20 23.29 4.83 -18.51
N GLY A 21 24.29 4.05 -18.10
CA GLY A 21 24.11 2.94 -17.18
C GLY A 21 23.58 3.38 -15.81
N ASN A 22 24.13 4.45 -15.24
CA ASN A 22 23.67 4.98 -13.95
C ASN A 22 22.23 5.51 -14.01
N VAL A 23 21.86 6.21 -15.08
CA VAL A 23 20.47 6.69 -15.28
C VAL A 23 19.50 5.52 -15.41
N PHE A 24 19.86 4.50 -16.19
CA PHE A 24 19.05 3.29 -16.33
C PHE A 24 18.87 2.54 -15.00
N LEU A 25 19.95 2.34 -14.25
CA LEU A 25 19.89 1.70 -12.94
C LEU A 25 19.02 2.49 -11.95
N GLY A 26 19.14 3.82 -11.92
CA GLY A 26 18.29 4.68 -11.11
C GLY A 26 16.80 4.54 -11.45
N TYR A 27 16.46 4.49 -12.75
CA TYR A 27 15.09 4.26 -13.21
C TYR A 27 14.55 2.89 -12.76
N VAL A 28 15.35 1.82 -12.91
CA VAL A 28 14.95 0.46 -12.50
C VAL A 28 14.68 0.41 -10.99
N VAL A 29 15.58 0.97 -10.16
CA VAL A 29 15.42 0.98 -8.70
C VAL A 29 14.16 1.74 -8.26
N LEU A 30 13.89 2.91 -8.86
CA LEU A 30 12.70 3.69 -8.53
C LEU A 30 11.41 2.96 -8.93
N LYS A 31 11.43 2.30 -10.10
CA LYS A 31 10.29 1.51 -10.56
C LYS A 31 10.02 0.33 -9.62
N ASP A 32 11.04 -0.43 -9.26
CA ASP A 32 10.90 -1.58 -8.34
C ASP A 32 10.40 -1.14 -6.96
N GLN A 33 10.88 -0.01 -6.43
CA GLN A 33 10.37 0.52 -5.17
C GLN A 33 8.88 0.87 -5.24
N SER A 34 8.40 1.42 -6.35
CA SER A 34 6.97 1.75 -6.50
C SER A 34 6.10 0.48 -6.52
N VAL A 35 6.54 -0.57 -7.20
CA VAL A 35 5.87 -1.88 -7.24
C VAL A 35 5.87 -2.53 -5.86
N LEU A 36 6.99 -2.53 -5.16
CA LEU A 36 7.09 -3.09 -3.79
C LEU A 36 6.22 -2.32 -2.79
N ARG A 37 6.15 -0.99 -2.91
CA ARG A 37 5.25 -0.18 -2.06
C ARG A 37 3.79 -0.51 -2.33
N GLN A 38 3.40 -0.63 -3.60
CA GLN A 38 2.02 -1.00 -3.96
C GLN A 38 1.67 -2.41 -3.46
N GLN A 39 2.57 -3.38 -3.62
CA GLN A 39 2.39 -4.73 -3.08
C GLN A 39 2.23 -4.75 -1.55
N ASN A 40 3.04 -3.97 -0.83
CA ASN A 40 2.92 -3.86 0.62
C ASN A 40 1.60 -3.21 1.06
N VAL A 41 1.15 -2.15 0.37
CA VAL A 41 -0.16 -1.54 0.66
C VAL A 41 -1.28 -2.55 0.44
N ASN A 42 -1.28 -3.26 -0.69
CA ASN A 42 -2.31 -4.26 -0.99
C ASN A 42 -2.33 -5.38 0.04
N ARG A 43 -1.16 -5.82 0.51
CA ARG A 43 -1.03 -6.82 1.58
C ARG A 43 -1.60 -6.32 2.90
N ASN A 44 -1.27 -5.10 3.31
CA ASN A 44 -1.78 -4.53 4.55
C ASN A 44 -3.31 -4.37 4.51
N VAL A 45 -3.86 -3.92 3.36
CA VAL A 45 -5.32 -3.82 3.15
C VAL A 45 -5.97 -5.20 3.20
N LEU A 46 -5.35 -6.21 2.59
CA LEU A 46 -5.81 -7.60 2.65
C LEU A 46 -5.82 -8.15 4.09
N ASP A 47 -4.76 -7.90 4.85
CA ASP A 47 -4.65 -8.34 6.24
C ASP A 47 -5.72 -7.67 7.11
N PHE A 48 -5.94 -6.37 6.94
CA PHE A 48 -7.03 -5.67 7.63
C PHE A 48 -8.41 -6.18 7.21
N ARG A 49 -8.64 -6.46 5.93
CA ARG A 49 -9.89 -7.05 5.43
C ARG A 49 -10.18 -8.40 6.10
N ASN A 50 -9.16 -9.23 6.27
CA ASN A 50 -9.31 -10.53 6.91
C ASN A 50 -9.67 -10.36 8.38
N MET A 51 -8.97 -9.48 9.12
CA MET A 51 -9.30 -9.15 10.50
C MET A 51 -10.72 -8.59 10.65
N PHE A 52 -11.11 -7.66 9.77
CA PHE A 52 -12.47 -7.10 9.76
C PHE A 52 -13.52 -8.19 9.54
N THR A 53 -13.29 -9.09 8.58
CA THR A 53 -14.21 -10.18 8.31
C THR A 53 -14.33 -11.12 9.51
N GLU A 54 -13.21 -11.52 10.11
CA GLU A 54 -13.17 -12.44 11.24
C GLU A 54 -13.81 -11.85 12.50
N TYR A 55 -13.34 -10.69 12.93
CA TYR A 55 -13.71 -10.11 14.24
C TYR A 55 -14.99 -9.29 14.21
N VAL A 56 -15.41 -8.76 13.05
CA VAL A 56 -16.62 -7.92 12.94
C VAL A 56 -17.77 -8.66 12.28
N LEU A 57 -17.54 -9.28 11.12
CA LEU A 57 -18.64 -9.85 10.32
C LEU A 57 -19.01 -11.27 10.75
N LEU A 58 -18.02 -12.09 11.10
CA LEU A 58 -18.21 -13.49 11.47
C LEU A 58 -18.28 -13.71 12.98
N SER A 59 -17.79 -12.76 13.78
CA SER A 59 -17.86 -12.87 15.24
C SER A 59 -19.30 -12.78 15.74
N GLY A 60 -19.73 -13.79 16.50
CA GLY A 60 -20.98 -13.75 17.27
C GLY A 60 -20.83 -13.16 18.67
N LYS A 61 -19.64 -12.67 19.03
CA LYS A 61 -19.31 -12.12 20.34
C LYS A 61 -19.05 -10.63 20.25
N GLU A 62 -19.27 -9.92 21.36
CA GLU A 62 -18.85 -8.54 21.49
C GLU A 62 -17.33 -8.44 21.32
N ILE A 63 -16.90 -7.44 20.55
CA ILE A 63 -15.47 -7.17 20.31
C ILE A 63 -14.89 -6.56 21.59
N ASP A 64 -13.87 -7.18 22.16
CA ASP A 64 -13.17 -6.67 23.34
C ASP A 64 -12.30 -5.45 23.04
N PHE A 65 -11.79 -4.80 24.09
CA PHE A 65 -11.00 -3.58 23.97
C PHE A 65 -9.70 -3.80 23.18
N ASP A 66 -8.99 -4.90 23.43
CA ASP A 66 -7.71 -5.20 22.78
C ASP A 66 -7.89 -5.42 21.27
N THR A 67 -8.97 -6.10 20.89
CA THR A 67 -9.35 -6.30 19.48
C THR A 67 -9.71 -4.97 18.83
N ARG A 68 -10.51 -4.12 19.50
CA ARG A 68 -10.84 -2.77 18.98
C ARG A 68 -9.59 -1.93 18.78
N LEU A 69 -8.67 -1.92 19.75
CA LEU A 69 -7.41 -1.20 19.66
C LEU A 69 -6.54 -1.71 18.51
N THR A 70 -6.42 -3.03 18.39
CA THR A 70 -5.66 -3.68 17.30
C THR A 70 -6.21 -3.28 15.93
N MET A 71 -7.53 -3.29 15.76
CA MET A 71 -8.19 -2.88 14.52
C MET A 71 -7.99 -1.40 14.22
N GLU A 72 -8.12 -0.52 15.22
CA GLU A 72 -7.87 0.92 15.08
C GLU A 72 -6.42 1.23 14.71
N THR A 73 -5.46 0.53 15.31
CA THR A 73 -4.04 0.65 14.94
C THR A 73 -3.80 0.13 13.53
N ALA A 74 -4.39 -1.00 13.16
CA ALA A 74 -4.25 -1.58 11.84
C ALA A 74 -4.80 -0.66 10.74
N VAL A 75 -6.01 -0.13 10.91
CA VAL A 75 -6.65 0.74 9.92
C VAL A 75 -5.92 2.08 9.77
N ARG A 76 -5.42 2.66 10.87
CA ARG A 76 -4.54 3.84 10.84
C ARG A 76 -3.22 3.54 10.11
N GLY A 77 -2.67 2.35 10.32
CA GLY A 77 -1.44 1.88 9.67
C GLY A 77 -1.54 1.70 8.15
N LEU A 78 -2.75 1.62 7.59
CA LEU A 78 -2.96 1.58 6.14
C LEU A 78 -2.59 2.90 5.45
N ASN A 79 -2.59 4.02 6.19
CA ASN A 79 -2.39 5.37 5.64
C ASN A 79 -3.33 5.69 4.45
N ASP A 80 -4.53 5.10 4.43
CA ASP A 80 -5.56 5.32 3.42
C ASP A 80 -6.72 6.12 4.04
N PRO A 81 -6.85 7.43 3.73
CA PRO A 81 -7.87 8.28 4.34
C PRO A 81 -9.30 7.84 4.03
N GLU A 82 -9.52 7.19 2.90
CA GLU A 82 -10.85 6.72 2.48
C GLU A 82 -11.28 5.51 3.31
N ILE A 83 -10.36 4.55 3.50
CA ILE A 83 -10.59 3.40 4.39
C ILE A 83 -10.81 3.89 5.82
N PHE A 84 -9.96 4.81 6.30
CA PHE A 84 -10.06 5.33 7.67
C PHE A 84 -11.39 6.07 7.90
N SER A 85 -11.80 6.95 6.98
CA SER A 85 -13.07 7.67 7.08
C SER A 85 -14.27 6.71 7.09
N GLN A 86 -14.23 5.67 6.25
CA GLN A 86 -15.31 4.68 6.20
C GLN A 86 -15.34 3.79 7.46
N TRP A 87 -14.18 3.50 8.04
CA TRP A 87 -14.08 2.84 9.35
C TRP A 87 -14.68 3.68 10.48
N GLN A 88 -14.39 4.99 10.51
CA GLN A 88 -14.97 5.89 11.51
C GLN A 88 -16.51 5.89 11.45
N LYS A 89 -17.09 6.00 10.25
CA LYS A 89 -18.55 5.92 10.06
C LYS A 89 -19.13 4.62 10.60
N PHE A 90 -18.43 3.50 10.39
CA PHE A 90 -18.83 2.22 10.95
C PHE A 90 -18.78 2.23 12.49
N THR A 91 -17.70 2.72 13.09
CA THR A 91 -17.55 2.75 14.56
C THR A 91 -18.45 3.76 15.26
N GLU A 92 -18.85 4.83 14.57
CA GLU A 92 -19.72 5.89 15.08
C GLU A 92 -21.21 5.59 14.85
N SER A 93 -21.53 4.51 14.14
CA SER A 93 -22.90 4.10 13.85
C SER A 93 -23.69 3.89 15.13
N THR A 94 -24.87 4.49 15.20
CA THR A 94 -25.72 4.48 16.41
C THR A 94 -26.80 3.41 16.36
N THR A 95 -27.13 2.93 15.16
CA THR A 95 -28.14 1.90 14.92
C THR A 95 -27.53 0.67 14.27
N LYS A 96 -28.19 -0.48 14.44
CA LYS A 96 -27.76 -1.74 13.82
C LYS A 96 -27.83 -1.65 12.30
N GLU A 97 -28.85 -0.98 11.77
CA GLU A 97 -29.06 -0.77 10.34
C GLU A 97 -27.93 0.07 9.74
N GLU A 98 -27.56 1.18 10.41
CA GLU A 98 -26.45 2.04 10.02
C GLU A 98 -25.11 1.29 10.08
N ALA A 99 -24.82 0.62 11.20
CA ALA A 99 -23.59 -0.16 11.37
C ALA A 99 -23.46 -1.25 10.29
N THR A 100 -24.57 -1.92 9.96
CA THR A 100 -24.59 -2.93 8.89
C THR A 100 -24.36 -2.30 7.51
N ALA A 101 -24.94 -1.13 7.24
CA ALA A 101 -24.75 -0.42 5.97
C ALA A 101 -23.30 0.06 5.82
N GLU A 102 -22.73 0.68 6.84
CA GLU A 102 -21.35 1.17 6.83
C GLU A 102 -20.33 0.02 6.82
N ALA A 103 -20.59 -1.10 7.50
CA ALA A 103 -19.77 -2.31 7.42
C ALA A 103 -19.71 -2.90 6.00
N LYS A 104 -20.85 -2.92 5.28
CA LYS A 104 -20.90 -3.37 3.87
C LYS A 104 -20.11 -2.44 2.94
N LYS A 105 -20.23 -1.13 3.14
CA LYS A 105 -19.44 -0.14 2.38
C LYS A 105 -17.96 -0.32 2.61
N LEU A 106 -17.55 -0.47 3.88
CA LEU A 106 -16.16 -0.73 4.24
C LEU A 106 -15.64 -2.03 3.60
N LEU A 107 -16.38 -3.13 3.71
CA LEU A 107 -15.98 -4.39 3.08
C LEU A 107 -15.80 -4.25 1.57
N SER A 108 -16.74 -3.58 0.89
CA SER A 108 -16.65 -3.32 -0.56
C SER A 108 -15.39 -2.53 -0.92
N LEU A 109 -15.08 -1.47 -0.14
CA LEU A 109 -13.89 -0.65 -0.32
C LEU A 109 -12.60 -1.47 -0.13
N LEU A 110 -12.54 -2.29 0.91
CA LEU A 110 -11.40 -3.16 1.20
C LEU A 110 -11.18 -4.19 0.10
N ILE A 111 -12.25 -4.78 -0.45
CA ILE A 111 -12.16 -5.71 -1.59
C ILE A 111 -11.59 -4.99 -2.82
N GLN A 112 -12.09 -3.80 -3.16
CA GLN A 112 -11.62 -3.04 -4.32
C GLN A 112 -10.14 -2.67 -4.20
N LYS A 113 -9.68 -2.24 -3.02
CA LYS A 113 -8.29 -1.82 -2.80
C LYS A 113 -7.31 -2.98 -2.59
N SER A 114 -7.78 -4.17 -2.20
CA SER A 114 -6.92 -5.36 -2.09
C SER A 114 -6.83 -6.19 -3.37
N SER A 115 -7.73 -5.97 -4.34
CA SER A 115 -7.78 -6.73 -5.61
C SER A 115 -7.14 -6.01 -6.80
N ASN A 116 -6.86 -4.70 -6.67
CA ASN A 116 -6.16 -3.86 -7.65
C ASN A 116 -4.69 -3.67 -7.25
#